data_AF-A0A6C0JEW6-F1
#
_entry.id   AF-A0A6C0JEW6-F1
#
_cell.length_a   1.000
_cell.length_b   1.000
_cell.length_c   1.000
_cell.angle_alpha   90.00
_cell.angle_beta   90.00
_cell.angle_gamma   90.00
#
_symmetry.space_group_name_H-M   'P 1'
#
loop_
_entity.id
_entity.type
_entity.pdbx_description
1 polymer ?
#
loop_
_entity_poly.entity_id
_entity_poly.type
_entity_poly.pdbx_seq_one_letter_code
_entity_poly.pdbx_strand_id
1 'polypeptide(L)' 'MSNSIFVTGVAVSCAYLLFRFIEMRFILKENKPLKVLARDTLLVYLSVILGNFVMSQVGGLDISKSVPQVFTNNPEF' A
#
# COMPACT_ATOMS: atom_id res chain seq x y z
N MET A 1 1.10 -12.79 -11.43
CA MET A 1 2.02 -11.64 -11.30
C MET A 1 2.77 -11.78 -9.99
N SER A 2 3.97 -12.33 -10.06
CA SER A 2 4.77 -12.81 -8.91
C SER A 2 5.69 -11.71 -8.37
N ASN A 3 5.15 -10.53 -8.09
CA ASN A 3 5.95 -9.48 -7.45
C ASN A 3 5.84 -9.67 -5.94
N SER A 4 6.92 -10.16 -5.33
CA SER A 4 7.04 -10.21 -3.88
C SER A 4 6.84 -8.80 -3.34
N ILE A 5 5.71 -8.53 -2.67
CA ILE A 5 5.37 -7.20 -2.13
C ILE A 5 6.50 -6.60 -1.30
N PHE A 6 7.28 -7.45 -0.62
CA PHE A 6 8.47 -7.04 0.12
C PHE A 6 9.52 -6.38 -0.79
N VAL A 7 9.77 -6.94 -1.98
CA VAL A 7 10.71 -6.39 -2.97
C VAL A 7 10.18 -5.06 -3.52
N THR A 8 8.88 -4.98 -3.81
CA THR A 8 8.24 -3.74 -4.27
C THR A 8 8.29 -2.65 -3.18
N GLY A 9 8.03 -3.00 -1.92
CA GLY A 9 8.13 -2.10 -0.78
C GLY A 9 9.56 -1.57 -0.59
N VAL A 10 10.56 -2.44 -0.71
CA VAL A 10 11.98 -2.04 -0.69
C VAL A 10 12.29 -1.08 -1.83
N ALA A 11 11.87 -1.40 -3.06
CA ALA A 11 12.10 -0.54 -4.22
C ALA A 11 11.48 0.87 -4.05
N VAL A 12 10.23 0.95 -3.57
CA VAL A 12 9.55 2.23 -3.30
C VAL A 12 10.24 3.01 -2.17
N SER A 13 10.67 2.33 -1.11
CA SER A 13 11.41 2.98 -0.01
C SER A 13 12.78 3.51 -0.46
N CYS A 14 13.48 2.79 -1.34
CA CYS A 14 14.73 3.24 -1.96
C CYS A 14 14.50 4.47 -2.86
N ALA A 15 13.45 4.47 -3.67
CA ALA A 15 13.08 5.63 -4.48
C ALA A 15 12.79 6.85 -3.60
N TYR A 16 12.02 6.67 -2.52
CA TYR A 16 11.76 7.73 -1.54
C TYR A 16 13.04 8.30 -0.94
N LEU A 17 13.99 7.44 -0.53
CA LEU A 17 15.29 7.87 -0.01
C LEU A 17 16.08 8.67 -1.05
N LEU A 18 16.11 8.23 -2.31
CA LEU A 18 16.81 8.94 -3.39
C LEU A 18 16.24 10.34 -3.59
N PHE A 19 14.90 10.48 -3.69
CA PHE A 19 14.25 11.78 -3.81
C PHE A 19 14.52 12.66 -2.59
N ARG A 20 14.46 12.10 -1.38
CA ARG A 20 14.77 12.86 -0.15
C ARG A 20 16.23 13.30 -0.07
N PHE A 21 17.16 12.49 -0.55
CA PHE A 21 18.58 12.85 -0.65
C PHE A 21 18.79 14.01 -1.62
N ILE A 22 18.14 13.95 -2.80
CA ILE A 22 18.19 15.04 -3.78
C ILE A 22 17.61 16.32 -3.17
N GLU A 23 16.49 16.23 -2.46
CA GLU A 23 15.85 17.38 -1.82
C GLU A 23 16.71 18.01 -0.71
N MET A 24 17.35 17.20 0.13
CA MET A 24 18.30 17.70 1.14
C MET A 24 19.51 18.37 0.48
N ARG A 25 20.02 17.83 -0.63
CA ARG A 25 21.24 18.32 -1.27
C ARG A 25 21.04 19.56 -2.14
N PHE A 26 19.92 19.68 -2.85
CA PHE A 26 19.68 20.75 -3.82
C PHE A 26 18.73 21.83 -3.33
N ILE A 27 17.72 21.49 -2.53
CA ILE A 27 16.62 22.41 -2.22
C ILE A 27 16.81 23.05 -0.84
N LEU A 28 17.00 22.23 0.21
CA LEU A 28 17.05 22.76 1.57
C LEU A 28 18.41 23.31 1.98
N LYS A 29 19.54 22.81 1.45
CA LYS A 29 20.92 23.13 1.90
C LYS A 29 21.17 23.01 3.42
N GLU A 30 20.21 22.50 4.19
CA GLU A 30 20.31 22.17 5.60
C GLU A 30 20.27 20.65 5.78
N ASN A 31 21.17 20.15 6.63
CA ASN A 31 21.17 18.74 7.01
C ASN A 31 20.02 18.49 7.98
N LYS A 32 18.84 18.14 7.46
CA LYS A 32 17.78 17.53 8.28
C LYS A 32 18.37 16.32 9.02
N PRO A 33 18.00 16.11 10.31
CA PRO A 33 18.54 15.02 11.09
C PRO A 33 18.20 13.66 10.43
N LEU A 34 19.23 12.87 10.11
CA LEU A 34 19.13 11.54 9.50
C LEU A 34 18.17 10.60 10.26
N LYS A 35 17.99 10.84 11.56
CA LYS A 35 17.03 10.11 12.42
C LYS A 35 15.58 10.28 11.96
N VAL A 36 15.19 11.47 11.46
CA VAL A 36 13.84 11.73 10.96
C VAL A 36 13.64 11.04 9.62
N LEU A 37 14.64 11.11 8.74
CA LEU A 37 14.58 10.47 7.43
C LEU A 37 14.44 8.94 7.53
N ALA A 38 15.15 8.30 8.47
CA ALA A 38 15.03 6.87 8.71
C ALA A 38 13.61 6.49 9.18
N ARG A 39 12.99 7.29 10.05
CA ARG A 39 11.60 7.08 10.50
C ARG A 39 10.61 7.20 9.36
N ASP A 40 10.75 8.23 8.53
CA ASP A 40 9.86 8.44 7.38
C ASP A 40 9.97 7.30 6.36
N THR A 41 11.18 6.83 6.09
CA THR A 41 11.41 5.71 5.17
C THR A 41 10.78 4.41 5.67
N LEU A 42 10.85 4.16 6.97
CA LEU A 42 10.21 3.01 7.62
C LEU A 42 8.68 3.12 7.52
N LEU A 43 8.13 4.33 7.69
CA LEU A 43 6.71 4.61 7.53
C LEU A 43 6.23 4.36 6.09
N VAL A 44 7.00 4.79 5.09
CA VAL A 44 6.72 4.51 3.66
C VAL A 44 6.70 3.01 3.38
N TYR A 45 7.69 2.26 3.89
CA TYR A 45 7.71 0.80 3.74
C TYR A 45 6.48 0.14 4.38
N LEU A 46 6.12 0.55 5.59
CA LEU A 46 4.94 0.04 6.29
C LEU A 46 3.64 0.36 5.52
N SER A 47 3.55 1.55 4.92
CA SER A 47 2.41 1.98 4.12
C SER A 47 2.18 1.09 2.89
N VAL A 48 3.25 0.62 2.22
CA VAL A 48 3.14 -0.31 1.08
C VAL A 48 2.57 -1.65 1.53
N ILE A 49 3.05 -2.18 2.67
CA ILE A 49 2.55 -3.45 3.22
C ILE A 49 1.08 -3.33 3.64
N LEU A 50 0.74 -2.27 4.37
CA LEU A 50 -0.63 -2.01 4.80
C LEU A 50 -1.56 -1.78 3.62
N GLY A 51 -1.14 -1.01 2.62
CA GLY A 51 -1.92 -0.77 1.41
C GLY A 51 -2.22 -2.07 0.66
N ASN A 52 -1.23 -2.96 0.56
CA ASN A 52 -1.45 -4.29 -0.02
C ASN A 52 -2.40 -5.15 0.82
N PHE A 53 -2.29 -5.10 2.15
CA PHE A 53 -3.21 -5.81 3.04
C PHE A 53 -4.65 -5.32 2.87
N VAL A 54 -4.86 -4.00 2.86
CA VAL A 54 -6.18 -3.40 2.61
C VAL A 54 -6.70 -3.79 1.25
N MET A 55 -5.87 -3.73 0.20
CA MET A 55 -6.27 -4.12 -1.16
C MET A 55 -6.68 -5.61 -1.22
N SER A 56 -5.97 -6.48 -0.50
CA SER A 56 -6.32 -7.90 -0.39
C SER A 56 -7.65 -8.12 0.34
N GLN A 57 -7.94 -7.34 1.37
CA GLN A 57 -9.22 -7.45 2.10
C GLN A 57 -10.39 -6.89 1.30
N VAL A 58 -10.20 -5.75 0.61
CA VAL A 58 -11.23 -5.14 -0.24
C VAL A 58 -11.49 -5.98 -1.48
N GLY A 59 -10.45 -6.59 -2.09
CA GLY A 59 -10.61 -7.49 -3.22
C GLY A 59 -11.21 -8.86 -2.86
N GLY A 60 -11.10 -9.30 -1.60
CA GLY A 60 -11.72 -10.52 -1.07
C GLY A 60 -13.14 -10.31 -0.52
N LEU A 61 -13.58 -9.06 -0.37
CA LEU A 61 -14.98 -8.74 -0.22
C LEU A 61 -15.62 -8.92 -1.61
N ASP A 62 -16.18 -10.10 -1.86
CA ASP A 62 -17.11 -10.33 -2.97
C ASP A 62 -18.31 -9.38 -2.83
N ILE A 63 -18.13 -8.12 -3.25
CA ILE A 63 -19.20 -7.11 -3.38
C ILE A 63 -20.21 -7.59 -4.45
N SER A 64 -19.85 -8.61 -5.23
CA SER A 64 -20.71 -9.34 -6.16
C SER A 64 -21.34 -10.60 -5.56
N LYS A 65 -21.46 -10.73 -4.23
CA LYS A 65 -22.35 -11.76 -3.66
C LYS A 65 -23.77 -11.49 -4.12
N SER A 66 -24.21 -12.32 -5.06
CA SER A 66 -25.60 -12.50 -5.48
C SER A 66 -26.53 -12.17 -4.32
N VAL A 67 -27.36 -11.16 -4.52
CA VAL A 67 -28.47 -10.81 -3.63
C VAL A 67 -29.16 -12.11 -3.21
N PRO A 68 -29.36 -12.40 -1.91
CA PRO A 68 -30.01 -13.63 -1.51
C PRO A 68 -31.43 -13.65 -2.06
N GLN A 69 -31.62 -14.41 -3.15
CA GLN A 69 -32.88 -14.66 -3.84
C GLN A 69 -33.70 -15.64 -3.00
N VAL A 70 -34.03 -15.27 -1.77
CA VAL A 70 -34.63 -16.19 -0.79
C VAL A 70 -36.14 -16.37 -0.97
N PHE A 71 -36.77 -15.63 -1.90
CA PHE A 71 -38.21 -15.72 -2.20
C PHE A 71 -38.58 -15.55 -3.68
N THR A 72 -37.67 -15.79 -4.62
CA THR A 72 -37.93 -15.63 -6.07
C THR A 72 -38.05 -16.95 -6.82
N ASN A 73 -38.08 -18.09 -6.14
CA ASN A 73 -38.35 -19.36 -6.80
C ASN A 73 -39.83 -19.42 -7.19
N ASN A 74 -40.12 -19.94 -8.39
CA ASN A 74 -41.49 -20.04 -8.89
C ASN A 74 -42.27 -21.00 -7.97
N PRO A 75 -43.47 -20.65 -7.47
CA PRO A 75 -44.19 -21.49 -6.53
C PRO A 75 -44.57 -22.82 -7.21
N GLU A 76 -44.00 -23.92 -6.72
CA GLU A 76 -44.50 -25.28 -6.98
C GLU A 76 -45.71 -25.50 -6.07
N PHE A 77 -46.88 -25.05 -6.53
CA PHE A 77 -48.16 -25.50 -5.97
C PHE A 77 -48.38 -26.99 -6.29
#